data_AF-A0A6A3KV88-F1
#
_entry.id   AF-A0A6A3KV88-F1
#
_cell.length_a   1.000
_cell.length_b   1.000
_cell.length_c   1.000
_cell.angle_alpha   90.00
_cell.angle_beta   90.00
_cell.angle_gamma   90.00
#
_symmetry.space_group_name_H-M   'P 1'
#
loop_
_entity.id
_entity.type
_entity.pdbx_description
1 polymer ?
#
loop_
_entity_poly.entity_id
_entity_poly.type
_entity_poly.pdbx_seq_one_letter_code
_entity_poly.pdbx_strand_id
1 'polypeptide(L)'
;MASNSSSPSSPSGSPQAAATAGELRRLNSLLRGRLASAHADFQTATSARSLTADQQHRLSRTLLPQTHDLRALEDLYGAQQREVGRLRAEIASFQDAGDSRSGPDPDIVNLESQLRQHEADFRNLESRFDHVVPERDVLQYQSDHLAEEVRLAGDEIE
;
A
#
# COMPACT_ATOMS: atom_id res chain seq x y z
N MET A 1 -68.31 61.06 21.36
CA MET A 1 -66.88 60.96 21.71
C MET A 1 -66.36 59.67 21.11
N ALA A 2 -65.16 59.75 20.52
CA ALA A 2 -64.43 58.68 19.84
C ALA A 2 -64.12 57.49 20.78
N SER A 3 -63.70 56.29 20.37
CA SER A 3 -62.76 55.95 19.31
C SER A 3 -62.81 54.45 18.96
N ASN A 4 -62.50 54.19 17.69
CA ASN A 4 -61.61 53.18 17.15
C ASN A 4 -61.87 51.68 17.37
N SER A 5 -62.42 51.10 16.30
CA SER A 5 -62.07 49.79 15.78
C SER A 5 -60.56 49.67 15.49
N SER A 6 -59.95 48.59 15.98
CA SER A 6 -58.67 48.09 15.48
C SER A 6 -58.72 46.58 15.41
N SER A 7 -59.24 46.06 14.29
CA SER A 7 -59.02 44.67 13.90
C SER A 7 -57.52 44.48 13.61
N PRO A 8 -56.92 43.34 13.98
CA PRO A 8 -55.53 43.06 13.63
C PRO A 8 -55.44 42.93 12.11
N SER A 9 -54.80 43.92 11.49
CA SER A 9 -54.43 43.89 10.09
C SER A 9 -53.58 42.65 9.84
N SER A 10 -54.11 41.72 9.05
CA SER A 10 -53.35 40.64 8.43
C SER A 10 -52.03 41.22 7.88
N PRO A 11 -50.88 40.55 8.06
CA PRO A 11 -49.74 40.85 7.22
C PRO A 11 -50.17 40.51 5.80
N SER A 12 -50.55 41.54 5.05
CA SER A 12 -50.67 41.48 3.60
C SER A 12 -49.32 40.99 3.11
N GLY A 13 -49.22 39.67 2.89
CA GLY A 13 -48.10 39.07 2.19
C GLY A 13 -48.05 39.77 0.85
N SER A 14 -47.06 40.66 0.70
CA SER A 14 -46.73 41.30 -0.57
C SER A 14 -46.70 40.21 -1.64
N PRO A 15 -47.31 40.42 -2.82
CA PRO A 15 -47.08 39.49 -3.92
C PRO A 15 -45.57 39.45 -4.14
N GLN A 16 -44.96 38.26 -4.08
CA GLN A 16 -43.58 38.08 -4.53
C GLN A 16 -43.50 38.70 -5.93
N ALA A 17 -42.78 39.82 -6.05
CA ALA A 17 -42.63 40.50 -7.32
C ALA A 17 -42.10 39.48 -8.33
N ALA A 18 -42.85 39.24 -9.41
CA ALA A 18 -42.43 38.31 -10.44
C ALA A 18 -41.07 38.77 -10.98
N ALA A 19 -40.07 37.88 -10.90
CA ALA A 19 -38.71 38.19 -11.34
C ALA A 19 -38.73 38.76 -12.75
N THR A 20 -38.08 39.91 -12.94
CA THR A 20 -38.03 40.58 -14.23
C THR A 20 -37.24 39.72 -15.23
N ALA A 21 -37.52 39.88 -16.53
CA ALA A 21 -36.81 39.13 -17.58
C ALA A 21 -35.28 39.33 -17.54
N GLY A 22 -34.80 40.48 -17.04
CA GLY A 22 -33.38 40.77 -16.85
C GLY A 22 -32.73 39.96 -15.72
N GLU A 23 -33.44 39.80 -14.60
CA GLU A 23 -32.99 38.99 -13.45
C GLU A 23 -32.93 37.51 -13.82
N LEU A 24 -33.93 37.00 -14.54
CA LEU A 24 -33.94 35.62 -15.03
C LEU A 24 -32.77 35.34 -15.98
N ARG A 25 -32.43 36.28 -16.88
CA ARG A 25 -31.24 36.14 -17.75
C ARG A 25 -29.95 36.13 -16.95
N ARG A 26 -29.79 37.01 -15.95
CA ARG A 26 -28.60 37.02 -15.08
C ARG A 26 -28.46 35.71 -14.31
N LEU A 27 -29.55 35.23 -13.72
CA LEU A 27 -29.56 33.95 -13.01
C LEU A 27 -29.21 32.79 -13.94
N ASN A 28 -29.78 32.76 -15.15
CA ASN A 28 -29.49 31.72 -16.12
C ASN A 28 -27.99 31.72 -16.51
N SER A 29 -27.41 32.89 -16.78
CA SER A 29 -25.97 33.01 -17.05
C SER A 29 -25.12 32.54 -15.87
N LEU A 30 -25.49 32.89 -14.64
CA LEU A 30 -24.80 32.45 -13.42
C LEU A 30 -24.86 30.93 -13.25
N LEU A 31 -26.04 30.33 -13.42
CA LEU A 31 -26.24 28.88 -13.31
C LEU A 31 -25.44 28.12 -14.39
N ARG A 32 -25.42 28.63 -15.62
CA ARG A 32 -24.59 28.07 -16.70
C ARG A 32 -23.10 28.14 -16.38
N GLY A 33 -22.64 29.26 -15.82
CA GLY A 33 -21.26 29.40 -15.35
C GLY A 33 -20.93 28.38 -14.26
N ARG A 34 -21.78 28.27 -13.22
CA ARG A 34 -21.58 27.30 -12.12
C ARG A 34 -21.60 25.85 -12.60
N LEU A 35 -22.49 25.52 -13.54
CA LEU A 35 -22.54 24.18 -14.14
C LEU A 35 -21.27 23.86 -14.93
N ALA A 36 -20.76 24.83 -15.71
CA ALA A 36 -19.51 24.65 -16.46
C ALA A 36 -18.32 24.44 -15.52
N SER A 37 -18.22 25.22 -14.44
CA SER A 37 -17.18 25.04 -13.41
C SER A 37 -17.28 23.66 -12.75
N ALA A 38 -18.46 23.28 -12.25
CA ALA A 38 -18.66 21.97 -11.62
C ALA A 38 -18.36 20.79 -12.57
N HIS A 39 -18.67 20.94 -13.86
CA HIS A 39 -18.32 19.94 -14.86
C HIS A 39 -16.80 19.81 -15.04
N ALA A 40 -16.07 20.93 -15.09
CA ALA A 40 -14.62 20.93 -15.20
C ALA A 40 -13.96 20.29 -13.96
N ASP A 41 -14.47 20.61 -12.77
CA ASP A 41 -14.00 20.03 -11.50
C ASP A 41 -14.23 18.50 -11.48
N PHE A 42 -15.42 18.05 -11.89
CA PHE A 42 -15.75 16.62 -11.98
C PHE A 42 -14.85 15.87 -12.98
N GLN A 43 -14.56 16.46 -14.15
CA GLN A 43 -13.65 15.85 -15.13
C GLN A 43 -12.22 15.74 -14.57
N THR A 44 -11.78 16.76 -13.84
CA THR A 44 -10.46 16.77 -13.19
C THR A 44 -10.39 15.67 -12.13
N ALA A 45 -11.39 15.57 -11.27
CA ALA A 45 -11.48 14.53 -10.24
C ALA A 45 -11.54 13.12 -10.83
N THR A 46 -12.30 12.93 -11.91
CA THR A 46 -12.38 11.63 -12.61
C THR A 46 -11.03 11.23 -13.20
N SER A 47 -10.31 12.17 -13.81
CA SER A 47 -8.99 11.92 -14.40
C SER A 47 -7.95 11.62 -13.32
N ALA A 48 -7.98 12.34 -12.20
CA ALA A 48 -7.13 12.06 -11.04
C ALA A 48 -7.37 10.65 -10.51
N ARG A 49 -8.64 10.25 -10.33
CA ARG A 49 -9.01 8.91 -9.87
C ARG A 49 -8.50 7.81 -10.82
N SER A 50 -8.58 7.99 -12.13
CA SER A 50 -8.03 7.02 -13.08
C SER A 50 -6.52 6.87 -12.95
N LEU A 51 -5.78 7.97 -12.79
CA LEU A 51 -4.33 7.92 -12.61
C LEU A 51 -3.93 7.20 -11.33
N THR A 52 -4.65 7.45 -10.23
CA THR A 52 -4.44 6.75 -8.97
C THR A 52 -4.72 5.25 -9.08
N ALA A 53 -5.80 4.86 -9.76
CA ALA A 53 -6.11 3.45 -9.99
C ALA A 53 -5.03 2.76 -10.84
N ASP A 54 -4.52 3.42 -11.88
CA ASP A 54 -3.41 2.91 -12.69
C ASP A 54 -2.12 2.75 -11.87
N GLN A 55 -1.82 3.71 -11.00
CA GLN A 55 -0.66 3.65 -10.12
C GLN A 55 -0.78 2.50 -9.10
N GLN A 56 -1.95 2.34 -8.48
CA GLN A 56 -2.24 1.23 -7.57
C GLN A 56 -2.09 -0.12 -8.30
N HIS A 57 -2.59 -0.22 -9.54
CA HIS A 57 -2.44 -1.42 -10.34
C HIS A 57 -0.96 -1.73 -10.62
N ARG A 58 -0.15 -0.73 -10.99
CA ARG A 58 1.29 -0.89 -11.21
C ARG A 58 2.02 -1.37 -9.95
N LEU A 59 1.77 -0.75 -8.80
CA LEU A 59 2.37 -1.17 -7.53
C LEU A 59 2.00 -2.61 -7.19
N SER A 60 0.72 -2.98 -7.31
CA SER A 60 0.24 -4.34 -7.06
C SER A 60 0.92 -5.38 -7.95
N ARG A 61 1.11 -5.06 -9.24
CA ARG A 61 1.79 -5.96 -10.20
C ARG A 61 3.26 -6.24 -9.85
N THR A 62 3.91 -5.35 -9.10
CA THR A 62 5.31 -5.52 -8.69
C THR A 62 5.44 -6.12 -7.29
N LEU A 63 4.63 -5.63 -6.34
CA LEU A 63 4.66 -6.06 -4.95
C LEU A 63 4.28 -7.53 -4.76
N LEU A 64 3.29 -8.02 -5.51
CA LEU A 64 2.83 -9.40 -5.42
C LEU A 64 3.96 -10.40 -5.76
N PRO A 65 4.63 -10.30 -6.93
CA PRO A 65 5.81 -11.10 -7.24
C PRO A 65 6.92 -10.97 -6.19
N GLN A 66 7.30 -9.75 -5.80
CA GLN A 66 8.40 -9.56 -4.83
C GLN A 66 8.11 -10.18 -3.47
N THR A 67 6.87 -10.09 -2.99
CA THR A 67 6.46 -10.73 -1.74
C THR A 67 6.53 -12.25 -1.85
N HIS A 68 6.18 -12.80 -3.02
CA HIS A 68 6.32 -14.24 -3.28
C HIS A 68 7.79 -14.68 -3.35
N ASP A 69 8.63 -13.92 -4.05
CA ASP A 69 10.06 -14.19 -4.16
C ASP A 69 10.74 -14.11 -2.79
N LEU A 70 10.39 -13.12 -1.97
CA LEU A 70 10.89 -12.99 -0.60
C LEU A 70 10.52 -14.23 0.24
N ARG A 71 9.28 -14.70 0.17
CA ARG A 71 8.85 -15.92 0.86
C ARG A 71 9.62 -17.15 0.38
N ALA A 72 9.87 -17.27 -0.92
CA ALA A 72 10.69 -18.36 -1.44
C ALA A 72 12.14 -18.30 -0.93
N LEU A 73 12.71 -17.11 -0.77
CA LEU A 73 14.03 -16.93 -0.13
C LEU A 73 14.01 -17.32 1.35
N GLU A 74 12.95 -16.96 2.09
CA GLU A 74 12.78 -17.32 3.51
C GLU A 74 12.72 -18.84 3.69
N ASP A 75 11.96 -19.52 2.83
CA ASP A 75 11.85 -20.99 2.84
C ASP A 75 13.20 -21.67 2.55
N LEU A 76 13.96 -21.14 1.59
CA LEU A 76 15.31 -21.62 1.28
C LEU A 76 16.27 -21.41 2.45
N TYR A 77 16.22 -20.24 3.09
CA TYR A 77 17.03 -19.93 4.26
C TYR A 77 16.75 -20.92 5.39
N GLY A 78 15.47 -21.16 5.68
CA GLY A 78 15.05 -22.13 6.70
C GLY A 78 15.43 -23.57 6.37
N ALA A 79 15.39 -23.97 5.09
CA ALA A 79 15.86 -25.29 4.66
C ALA A 79 17.36 -25.45 4.86
N GLN A 80 18.14 -24.44 4.48
CA GLN A 80 19.58 -24.43 4.61
C GLN A 80 20.03 -24.43 6.07
N GLN A 81 19.31 -23.73 6.95
CA GLN A 81 19.60 -23.69 8.39
C GLN A 81 19.42 -25.07 9.02
N ARG A 82 18.38 -25.80 8.62
CA ARG A 82 18.15 -27.17 9.05
C ARG A 82 19.26 -28.10 8.59
N GLU A 83 19.72 -27.97 7.35
CA GLU A 83 20.80 -28.80 6.82
C GLU A 83 22.14 -28.54 7.53
N VAL A 84 22.49 -27.28 7.77
CA VAL A 84 23.66 -26.91 8.59
C VAL A 84 23.57 -27.52 9.99
N GLY A 85 22.39 -27.46 10.62
CA GLY A 85 22.14 -28.09 11.92
C GLY A 85 22.34 -29.61 11.88
N ARG A 86 21.83 -30.26 10.82
CA ARG A 86 21.98 -31.71 10.58
C ARG A 86 23.46 -32.10 10.44
N LEU A 87 24.20 -31.41 9.57
CA LEU A 87 25.62 -31.65 9.34
C LEU A 87 26.45 -31.47 10.61
N ARG A 88 26.16 -30.43 11.41
CA ARG A 88 26.85 -30.21 12.69
C ARG A 88 26.57 -31.33 13.72
N ALA A 89 25.32 -31.79 13.81
CA ALA A 89 24.98 -32.90 14.69
C ALA A 89 25.63 -34.22 14.25
N GLU A 90 25.69 -34.45 12.94
CA GLU A 90 26.36 -35.62 12.36
C GLU A 90 27.87 -35.61 12.67
N ILE A 91 28.56 -34.50 12.42
CA ILE A 91 29.98 -34.32 12.78
C ILE A 91 30.21 -34.58 14.28
N ALA A 92 29.36 -34.03 15.15
CA ALA A 92 29.47 -34.24 16.59
C ALA A 92 29.32 -35.73 16.97
N SER A 93 28.43 -36.46 16.31
CA SER A 93 28.24 -37.90 16.57
C SER A 93 29.48 -38.74 16.25
N PHE A 94 30.21 -38.40 15.18
CA PHE A 94 31.49 -39.04 14.85
C PHE A 94 32.59 -38.69 15.85
N GLN A 95 32.59 -37.45 16.35
CA GLN A 95 33.55 -37.00 17.37
C GLN A 95 33.31 -37.67 18.73
N ASP A 96 32.05 -37.87 19.13
CA ASP A 96 31.68 -38.55 20.37
C ASP A 96 31.94 -40.07 20.32
N ALA A 97 31.89 -40.67 19.13
CA ALA A 97 32.13 -42.10 18.92
C ALA A 97 33.62 -42.46 18.72
N GLY A 98 34.49 -41.47 18.51
CA GLY A 98 35.88 -41.67 18.12
C GLY A 98 36.87 -41.76 19.28
N ASP A 99 37.38 -42.97 19.56
CA ASP A 99 38.63 -43.13 20.32
C ASP A 99 39.80 -42.53 19.52
N SER A 100 40.36 -41.46 20.08
CA SER A 100 41.44 -40.65 19.50
C SER A 100 42.72 -41.46 19.25
N ARG A 101 42.93 -42.01 18.04
CA ARG A 101 44.29 -42.47 17.66
C ARG A 101 44.67 -42.58 16.17
N SER A 102 43.82 -42.24 15.21
CA SER A 102 44.21 -42.38 13.79
C SER A 102 43.62 -41.30 12.90
N GLY A 103 44.44 -40.31 12.50
CA GLY A 103 44.18 -39.35 11.42
C GLY A 103 42.86 -38.52 11.52
N PRO A 104 42.67 -37.53 10.63
CA PRO A 104 41.34 -36.99 10.39
C PRO A 104 40.51 -38.05 9.64
N ASP A 105 39.33 -38.38 10.17
CA ASP A 105 38.38 -39.28 9.52
C ASP A 105 37.93 -38.68 8.15
N PRO A 106 38.07 -39.39 7.03
CA PRO A 106 37.66 -38.89 5.72
C PRO A 106 36.17 -38.50 5.66
N ASP A 107 35.30 -39.14 6.45
CA ASP A 107 33.87 -38.81 6.49
C ASP A 107 33.63 -37.47 7.19
N ILE A 108 34.34 -37.21 8.30
CA ILE A 108 34.33 -35.90 8.98
C ILE A 108 34.83 -34.80 8.03
N VAL A 109 35.94 -35.04 7.32
CA VAL A 109 36.50 -34.04 6.38
C VAL A 109 35.51 -33.71 5.26
N ASN A 110 34.77 -34.69 4.76
CA ASN A 110 33.73 -34.48 3.75
C ASN A 110 32.57 -33.64 4.32
N LEU A 111 32.04 -34.00 5.49
CA LEU A 111 30.96 -33.26 6.15
C LEU A 111 31.36 -31.81 6.47
N GLU A 112 32.59 -31.58 6.93
CA GLU A 112 33.13 -30.23 7.14
C GLU A 112 33.23 -29.43 5.83
N SER A 113 33.57 -30.09 4.72
CA SER A 113 33.56 -29.45 3.41
C SER A 113 32.15 -29.05 2.97
N GLN A 114 31.16 -29.91 3.19
CA GLN A 114 29.75 -29.61 2.93
C GLN A 114 29.26 -28.45 3.80
N LEU A 115 29.65 -28.43 5.08
CA LEU A 115 29.32 -27.34 6.01
C LEU A 115 29.87 -25.99 5.52
N ARG A 116 31.14 -25.95 5.08
CA ARG A 116 31.75 -24.74 4.51
C ARG A 116 31.03 -24.27 3.24
N GLN A 117 30.57 -25.19 2.40
CA GLN A 117 29.78 -24.87 1.21
C GLN A 117 28.44 -24.22 1.61
N HIS A 118 27.71 -24.84 2.53
CA HIS A 118 26.44 -24.28 3.02
C HIS A 118 26.63 -22.92 3.71
N GLU A 119 27.73 -22.68 4.42
CA GLU A 119 28.02 -21.36 5.00
C GLU A 119 28.30 -20.30 3.92
N ALA A 120 28.93 -20.66 2.80
CA ALA A 120 29.11 -19.76 1.67
C ALA A 120 27.78 -19.44 0.98
N ASP A 121 26.93 -20.45 0.78
CA ASP A 121 25.60 -20.29 0.22
C ASP A 121 24.71 -19.41 1.13
N PHE A 122 24.90 -19.47 2.45
CA PHE A 122 24.18 -18.63 3.41
C PHE A 122 24.50 -17.15 3.22
N ARG A 123 25.79 -16.83 3.12
CA ARG A 123 26.23 -15.44 2.85
C ARG A 123 25.68 -14.92 1.53
N ASN A 124 25.57 -15.79 0.51
CA ASN A 124 24.94 -15.41 -0.75
C ASN A 124 23.45 -15.11 -0.56
N LEU A 125 22.74 -15.94 0.19
CA LEU A 125 21.32 -15.76 0.45
C LEU A 125 21.04 -14.50 1.29
N GLU A 126 21.84 -14.23 2.31
CA GLU A 126 21.81 -12.99 3.10
C GLU A 126 22.00 -11.75 2.20
N SER A 127 22.99 -11.78 1.31
CA SER A 127 23.20 -10.70 0.34
C SER A 127 21.99 -10.48 -0.59
N ARG A 128 21.21 -11.52 -0.90
CA ARG A 128 19.99 -11.37 -1.71
C ARG A 128 18.87 -10.73 -0.89
N PHE A 129 18.72 -11.08 0.39
CA PHE A 129 17.77 -10.43 1.28
C PHE A 129 18.07 -8.94 1.45
N ASP A 130 19.35 -8.58 1.62
CA ASP A 130 19.80 -7.19 1.74
C ASP A 130 19.41 -6.34 0.53
N HIS A 131 19.18 -6.96 -0.63
CA HIS A 131 18.73 -6.26 -1.83
C HIS A 131 17.21 -6.22 -1.98
N VAL A 132 16.55 -7.36 -1.80
CA VAL A 132 15.11 -7.51 -2.09
C VAL A 132 14.23 -6.87 -1.02
N VAL A 133 14.63 -6.93 0.26
CA VAL A 133 13.82 -6.40 1.38
C VAL A 133 13.65 -4.87 1.27
N PRO A 134 14.71 -4.06 1.09
CA PRO A 134 14.55 -2.61 0.96
C PRO A 134 13.72 -2.20 -0.25
N GLU A 135 13.88 -2.90 -1.38
CA GLU A 135 13.10 -2.61 -2.60
C GLU A 135 11.60 -2.84 -2.36
N ARG A 136 11.24 -3.97 -1.75
CA ARG A 136 9.86 -4.28 -1.37
C ARG A 136 9.33 -3.23 -0.40
N ASP A 137 10.10 -2.85 0.62
CA ASP A 137 9.67 -1.91 1.65
C ASP A 137 9.37 -0.52 1.07
N VAL A 138 10.17 -0.05 0.11
CA VAL A 138 9.89 1.20 -0.62
C VAL A 138 8.59 1.11 -1.40
N LEU A 139 8.35 0.01 -2.11
CA LEU A 139 7.13 -0.19 -2.88
C LEU A 139 5.90 -0.32 -1.97
N GLN A 140 6.05 -0.97 -0.82
CA GLN A 140 4.99 -1.11 0.18
C GLN A 140 4.64 0.26 0.77
N TYR A 141 5.65 1.06 1.13
CA TYR A 141 5.44 2.43 1.58
C TYR A 141 4.70 3.28 0.54
N GLN A 142 5.07 3.17 -0.74
CA GLN A 142 4.36 3.87 -1.82
C GLN A 142 2.91 3.41 -1.95
N SER A 143 2.65 2.11 -1.79
CA SER A 143 1.29 1.56 -1.82
C SER A 143 0.45 2.06 -0.65
N ASP A 144 1.01 2.06 0.56
CA ASP A 144 0.34 2.51 1.77
C ASP A 144 0.07 4.01 1.72
N HIS A 145 1.05 4.79 1.26
CA HIS A 145 0.89 6.23 1.06
C HIS A 145 -0.24 6.53 0.06
N LEU A 146 -0.26 5.83 -1.08
CA LEU A 146 -1.31 5.99 -2.08
C LEU A 146 -2.69 5.60 -1.53
N ALA A 147 -2.76 4.53 -0.72
CA ALA A 147 -4.00 4.12 -0.08
C ALA A 147 -4.53 5.18 0.88
N GLU A 148 -3.64 5.81 1.66
CA GLU A 148 -4.01 6.94 2.53
C GLU A 148 -4.44 8.17 1.74
N GLU A 149 -3.75 8.54 0.66
CA GLU A 149 -4.15 9.66 -0.20
C GLU A 149 -5.56 9.44 -0.78
N VAL A 150 -5.87 8.23 -1.23
CA VAL A 150 -7.21 7.86 -1.73
C VAL A 150 -8.26 7.96 -0.62
N ARG A 151 -7.93 7.50 0.59
CA ARG A 151 -8.84 7.54 1.73
C ARG A 151 -9.16 8.99 2.10
N LEU A 152 -8.14 9.85 2.23
CA LEU A 152 -8.32 11.27 2.53
C LEU A 152 -9.14 12.00 1.46
N ALA A 153 -8.87 11.73 0.17
CA ALA A 153 -9.64 12.30 -0.92
C ALA A 153 -11.10 11.79 -0.94
N GLY A 154 -11.36 10.58 -0.43
CA GLY A 154 -12.72 10.04 -0.26
C GLY A 154 -13.47 10.70 0.90
N ASP A 155 -12.79 10.91 2.04
CA ASP A 155 -13.37 11.55 3.23
C ASP A 155 -13.73 13.03 2.98
N GLU A 156 -13.05 13.72 2.06
CA GLU A 156 -13.38 15.11 1.68
C GLU A 156 -14.68 15.24 0.84
N ILE A 157 -15.23 14.12 0.36
CA ILE A 157 -16.40 14.09 -0.55
C ILE A 157 -17.72 13.75 0.18
N GLU A 158 -17.67 13.24 1.43
CA GLU A 158 -18.84 12.97 2.30
C GLU A 158 -19.29 14.19 3.12
#